data_AF-A0A9X4MLP6-F1
#
_entry.id   AF-A0A9X4MLP6-F1
#
_cell.length_a   1.000
_cell.length_b   1.000
_cell.length_c   1.000
_cell.angle_alpha   90.00
_cell.angle_beta   90.00
_cell.angle_gamma   90.00
#
_symmetry.space_group_name_H-M   'P 1'
#
loop_
_entity.id
_entity.type
_entity.pdbx_description
1 polymer ?
#
loop_
_entity_poly.entity_id
_entity_poly.type
_entity_poly.pdbx_seq_one_letter_code
_entity_poly.pdbx_strand_id
1 'polypeptide(L)'
;MKLGINGLGRIGKLSLWHHVSRKHFSEIVVNVGRQVGTGLQDIAGSIDRDSSYGRLGMYLHGCKSGQVIENLNEADGTMTINGVPVKILREARNPAGIQWKENGVRLVVDTTGVFTDPTADGDSPKGALRGHVQAGAEKVLLSAPFKIKNKGLEMPADAVTTVMGINDGDFNPSQHTLISAASCTTTCLSFMIKPLLDHFGADRFLSASMVTVHAATGSQQVLDRLPNAGATDLRKNRSIFNNIILTTTGAAKALPLVIPEMKSIGFIAESVRIPTNTGSLIVLVLNLQDESMESPIKRKLVNSIYRDYAKNSRYLEYSDEQHVSTDIIGMPFAAAVIEGSETHTRTGSIKVNLAKLGCNIGPTTLEVPVTQAVVYAWYDNELGSYTNVLGDRTVSIAEQMI
;
A
#
# COMPACT_ATOMS: atom_id res chain seq x y z
N MET A 1 -20.24 -10.04 -10.89
CA MET A 1 -18.95 -10.62 -11.32
C MET A 1 -18.36 -11.45 -10.18
N LYS A 2 -17.57 -12.49 -10.47
CA LYS A 2 -16.82 -13.26 -9.47
C LYS A 2 -15.39 -12.72 -9.30
N LEU A 3 -14.89 -12.67 -8.07
CA LEU A 3 -13.53 -12.20 -7.75
C LEU A 3 -12.61 -13.38 -7.45
N GLY A 4 -11.38 -13.35 -7.97
CA GLY A 4 -10.30 -14.24 -7.56
C GLY A 4 -9.39 -13.57 -6.53
N ILE A 5 -8.98 -14.30 -5.50
CA ILE A 5 -7.91 -13.88 -4.57
C ILE A 5 -6.84 -14.97 -4.56
N ASN A 6 -5.62 -14.65 -4.98
CA ASN A 6 -4.49 -15.57 -4.90
C ASN A 6 -3.67 -15.31 -3.63
N GLY A 7 -3.51 -16.35 -2.82
CA GLY A 7 -2.86 -16.29 -1.51
C GLY A 7 -3.86 -15.95 -0.40
N LEU A 8 -3.91 -16.80 0.63
CA LEU A 8 -4.66 -16.55 1.87
C LEU A 8 -3.69 -16.22 3.01
N GLY A 9 -2.76 -15.31 2.73
CA GLY A 9 -1.83 -14.75 3.71
C GLY A 9 -2.47 -13.62 4.51
N ARG A 10 -1.64 -12.71 5.03
CA ARG A 10 -2.12 -11.55 5.81
C ARG A 10 -3.05 -10.65 4.99
N ILE A 11 -2.57 -10.11 3.87
CA ILE A 11 -3.36 -9.22 3.00
C ILE A 11 -4.50 -9.99 2.32
N GLY A 12 -4.29 -11.24 1.91
CA GLY A 12 -5.34 -12.08 1.30
C GLY A 12 -6.53 -12.31 2.22
N LYS A 13 -6.28 -12.66 3.49
CA LYS A 13 -7.34 -12.82 4.50
C LYS A 13 -8.10 -11.52 4.72
N LEU A 14 -7.39 -10.41 4.87
CA LEU A 14 -8.00 -9.11 5.10
C LEU A 14 -8.76 -8.60 3.86
N SER A 15 -8.28 -8.90 2.65
CA SER A 15 -8.98 -8.59 1.39
C SER A 15 -10.28 -9.37 1.29
N LEU A 16 -10.26 -10.66 1.67
CA LEU A 16 -11.48 -11.46 1.79
C LEU A 16 -12.45 -10.82 2.79
N TRP A 17 -11.99 -10.43 3.99
CA TRP A 17 -12.80 -9.72 5.00
C TRP A 17 -13.45 -8.45 4.43
N HIS A 18 -12.67 -7.62 3.73
CA HIS A 18 -13.17 -6.41 3.10
C HIS A 18 -14.28 -6.72 2.08
N HIS A 19 -14.07 -7.68 1.18
CA HIS A 19 -15.03 -7.96 0.11
C HIS A 19 -16.31 -8.65 0.60
N VAL A 20 -16.24 -9.53 1.60
CA VAL A 20 -17.44 -10.12 2.22
C VAL A 20 -18.22 -9.12 3.07
N SER A 21 -17.57 -8.07 3.57
CA SER A 21 -18.25 -6.94 4.21
C SER A 21 -19.06 -6.14 3.18
N ARG A 22 -18.46 -5.84 2.03
CA ARG A 22 -19.08 -5.02 0.98
C ARG A 22 -20.12 -5.73 0.13
N LYS A 23 -20.03 -7.05 -0.01
CA LYS A 23 -20.97 -7.87 -0.80
C LYS A 23 -21.16 -7.41 -2.25
N HIS A 24 -20.13 -6.80 -2.85
CA HIS A 24 -20.17 -6.32 -4.23
C HIS A 24 -20.04 -7.46 -5.25
N PHE A 25 -19.23 -8.47 -4.94
CA PHE A 25 -19.01 -9.63 -5.81
C PHE A 25 -20.02 -10.74 -5.52
N SER A 26 -20.49 -11.41 -6.56
CA SER A 26 -21.49 -12.49 -6.45
C SER A 26 -20.92 -13.77 -5.83
N GLU A 27 -19.61 -13.98 -5.96
CA GLU A 27 -18.85 -15.09 -5.38
C GLU A 27 -17.36 -14.69 -5.32
N ILE A 28 -16.64 -15.20 -4.31
CA ILE A 28 -15.19 -15.02 -4.18
C ILE A 28 -14.50 -16.38 -4.24
N VAL A 29 -13.53 -16.53 -5.14
CA VAL A 29 -12.72 -17.75 -5.30
C VAL A 29 -11.32 -17.47 -4.78
N VAL A 30 -10.94 -18.16 -3.70
CA VAL A 30 -9.64 -17.97 -3.04
C VAL A 30 -8.73 -19.14 -3.36
N ASN A 31 -7.57 -18.88 -3.96
CA ASN A 31 -6.53 -19.88 -4.11
C ASN A 31 -5.54 -19.85 -2.93
N VAL A 32 -5.38 -20.99 -2.29
CA VAL A 32 -4.38 -21.24 -1.24
C VAL A 32 -3.19 -22.04 -1.79
N GLY A 33 -3.41 -22.80 -2.88
CA GLY A 33 -2.37 -23.53 -3.62
C GLY A 33 -1.71 -24.68 -2.83
N ARG A 34 -2.29 -25.09 -1.71
CA ARG A 34 -1.86 -26.27 -0.95
C ARG A 34 -2.97 -26.73 0.00
N GLN A 35 -2.86 -27.97 0.45
CA GLN A 35 -3.60 -28.42 1.62
C GLN A 35 -3.17 -27.64 2.87
N VAL A 36 -4.15 -27.29 3.70
CA VAL A 36 -3.99 -26.50 4.92
C VAL A 36 -4.77 -27.17 6.04
N GLY A 37 -4.11 -27.37 7.18
CA GLY A 37 -4.71 -28.03 8.33
C GLY A 37 -5.21 -29.43 7.97
N THR A 38 -6.29 -29.82 8.63
CA THR A 38 -7.00 -31.10 8.48
C THR A 38 -8.21 -30.99 7.54
N GLY A 39 -8.60 -29.77 7.14
CA GLY A 39 -9.72 -29.55 6.23
C GLY A 39 -10.17 -28.09 6.19
N LEU A 40 -11.30 -27.86 5.53
CA LEU A 40 -11.94 -26.56 5.33
C LEU A 40 -12.33 -25.89 6.66
N GLN A 41 -12.61 -26.67 7.70
CA GLN A 41 -12.89 -26.16 9.04
C GLN A 41 -11.71 -25.36 9.62
N ASP A 42 -10.47 -25.78 9.39
CA ASP A 42 -9.27 -25.08 9.85
C ASP A 42 -9.02 -23.80 9.05
N ILE A 43 -9.35 -23.82 7.75
CA ILE A 43 -9.32 -22.64 6.89
C ILE A 43 -10.36 -21.63 7.36
N ALA A 44 -11.60 -22.05 7.61
CA ALA A 44 -12.65 -21.21 8.16
C ALA A 44 -12.26 -20.62 9.52
N GLY A 45 -11.69 -21.41 10.42
CA GLY A 45 -11.20 -20.93 11.71
C GLY A 45 -10.07 -19.90 11.59
N SER A 46 -9.18 -20.08 10.62
CA SER A 46 -8.10 -19.12 10.30
C SER A 46 -8.64 -17.83 9.69
N ILE A 47 -9.69 -17.90 8.88
CA ILE A 47 -10.39 -16.74 8.34
C ILE A 47 -11.16 -16.01 9.44
N ASP A 48 -11.83 -16.71 10.36
CA ASP A 48 -12.66 -16.09 11.42
C ASP A 48 -11.83 -15.27 12.42
N ARG A 49 -10.55 -15.60 12.65
CA ARG A 49 -9.77 -15.06 13.77
C ARG A 49 -8.56 -14.25 13.33
N ASP A 50 -8.32 -13.14 14.02
CA ASP A 50 -7.21 -12.23 13.80
C ASP A 50 -6.65 -11.68 15.12
N SER A 51 -5.33 -11.69 15.28
CA SER A 51 -4.69 -11.18 16.49
C SER A 51 -4.67 -9.65 16.57
N SER A 52 -4.79 -8.94 15.45
CA SER A 52 -4.84 -7.46 15.43
C SER A 52 -6.28 -6.95 15.42
N TYR A 53 -7.19 -7.65 14.73
CA TYR A 53 -8.56 -7.17 14.48
C TYR A 53 -9.66 -7.98 15.18
N GLY A 54 -9.29 -9.01 15.96
CA GLY A 54 -10.25 -9.85 16.66
C GLY A 54 -10.95 -10.85 15.74
N ARG A 55 -12.23 -11.13 15.99
CA ARG A 55 -13.01 -12.07 15.19
C ARG A 55 -13.73 -11.36 14.05
N LEU A 56 -13.83 -11.99 12.88
CA LEU A 56 -14.50 -11.43 11.70
C LEU A 56 -15.93 -10.97 12.02
N GLY A 57 -16.73 -11.82 12.66
CA GLY A 57 -18.10 -11.42 13.04
C GLY A 57 -18.13 -10.18 13.93
N MET A 58 -17.26 -10.12 14.95
CA MET A 58 -17.16 -8.96 15.84
C MET A 58 -16.69 -7.70 15.11
N TYR A 59 -15.76 -7.85 14.17
CA TYR A 59 -15.27 -6.75 13.35
C TYR A 59 -16.38 -6.19 12.44
N LEU A 60 -17.20 -7.07 11.84
CA LEU A 60 -18.28 -6.66 10.93
C LEU A 60 -19.50 -6.07 11.65
N HIS A 61 -19.95 -6.72 12.73
CA HIS A 61 -21.27 -6.46 13.34
C HIS A 61 -21.20 -6.11 14.83
N GLY A 62 -19.99 -5.90 15.37
CA GLY A 62 -19.78 -5.51 16.77
C GLY A 62 -19.90 -6.68 17.76
N CYS A 63 -19.88 -6.34 19.06
CA CYS A 63 -19.75 -7.31 20.16
C CYS A 63 -20.91 -8.31 20.30
N LYS A 64 -22.06 -8.05 19.68
CA LYS A 64 -23.22 -8.96 19.69
C LYS A 64 -23.24 -9.93 18.50
N SER A 65 -22.24 -9.87 17.64
CA SER A 65 -22.17 -10.74 16.46
C SER A 65 -21.99 -12.21 16.82
N GLY A 66 -22.71 -13.07 16.10
CA GLY A 66 -22.47 -14.51 16.06
C GLY A 66 -21.39 -14.91 15.05
N GLN A 67 -21.32 -16.21 14.78
CA GLN A 67 -20.52 -16.78 13.69
C GLN A 67 -21.07 -16.31 12.33
N VAL A 68 -20.19 -15.88 11.44
CA VAL A 68 -20.55 -15.40 10.09
C VAL A 68 -20.06 -16.30 8.97
N ILE A 69 -19.38 -17.41 9.31
CA ILE A 69 -18.94 -18.44 8.36
C ILE A 69 -19.80 -19.67 8.55
N GLU A 70 -20.50 -20.10 7.50
CA GLU A 70 -21.48 -21.17 7.54
C GLU A 70 -21.44 -22.01 6.25
N ASN A 71 -22.25 -23.08 6.20
CA ASN A 71 -22.43 -23.93 5.02
C ASN A 71 -21.10 -24.49 4.45
N LEU A 72 -20.20 -24.94 5.33
CA LEU A 72 -18.94 -25.56 4.90
C LEU A 72 -19.24 -26.89 4.19
N ASN A 73 -18.68 -27.03 2.99
CA ASN A 73 -18.70 -28.26 2.22
C ASN A 73 -17.28 -28.61 1.80
N GLU A 74 -16.71 -29.62 2.46
CA GLU A 74 -15.33 -30.07 2.24
C GLU A 74 -15.10 -30.61 0.82
N ALA A 75 -16.07 -31.34 0.28
CA ALA A 75 -15.96 -32.00 -1.03
C ALA A 75 -15.84 -30.97 -2.15
N ASP A 76 -16.62 -29.90 -2.07
CA ASP A 76 -16.62 -28.82 -3.08
C ASP A 76 -15.63 -27.69 -2.72
N GLY A 77 -15.08 -27.70 -1.51
CA GLY A 77 -14.22 -26.65 -0.98
C GLY A 77 -14.95 -25.31 -0.81
N THR A 78 -16.24 -25.33 -0.50
CA THR A 78 -17.08 -24.11 -0.46
C THR A 78 -17.57 -23.78 0.94
N MET A 79 -17.81 -22.50 1.19
CA MET A 79 -18.44 -21.98 2.39
C MET A 79 -19.20 -20.69 2.07
N THR A 80 -20.02 -20.22 2.99
CA THR A 80 -20.62 -18.88 2.92
C THR A 80 -20.03 -18.02 4.02
N ILE A 81 -19.58 -16.80 3.68
CA ILE A 81 -19.00 -15.85 4.64
C ILE A 81 -19.81 -14.55 4.57
N ASN A 82 -20.47 -14.19 5.67
CA ASN A 82 -21.34 -13.01 5.77
C ASN A 82 -22.40 -12.95 4.63
N GLY A 83 -22.92 -14.12 4.22
CA GLY A 83 -23.87 -14.26 3.11
C GLY A 83 -23.25 -14.23 1.71
N VAL A 84 -21.92 -14.13 1.58
CA VAL A 84 -21.20 -14.19 0.29
C VAL A 84 -20.69 -15.60 0.04
N PRO A 85 -21.00 -16.24 -1.10
CA PRO A 85 -20.42 -17.53 -1.48
C PRO A 85 -18.90 -17.44 -1.67
N VAL A 86 -18.17 -18.38 -1.08
CA VAL A 86 -16.72 -18.47 -1.15
C VAL A 86 -16.29 -19.88 -1.52
N LYS A 87 -15.40 -20.01 -2.52
CA LYS A 87 -14.77 -21.27 -2.92
C LYS A 87 -13.28 -21.24 -2.68
N ILE A 88 -12.72 -22.31 -2.12
CA ILE A 88 -11.31 -22.45 -1.76
C ILE A 88 -10.61 -23.46 -2.68
N LEU A 89 -9.62 -23.00 -3.43
CA LEU A 89 -8.76 -23.83 -4.27
C LEU A 89 -7.46 -24.18 -3.52
N ARG A 90 -7.05 -25.46 -3.54
CA ARG A 90 -5.99 -26.00 -2.66
C ARG A 90 -4.87 -26.76 -3.36
N GLU A 91 -4.83 -26.72 -4.69
CA GLU A 91 -3.93 -27.59 -5.48
C GLU A 91 -2.81 -26.83 -6.18
N ALA A 92 -3.15 -25.79 -6.94
CA ALA A 92 -2.21 -25.11 -7.82
C ALA A 92 -1.44 -23.97 -7.13
N ARG A 93 -0.10 -24.08 -7.10
CA ARG A 93 0.80 -23.00 -6.67
C ARG A 93 1.22 -22.07 -7.80
N ASN A 94 1.38 -22.62 -9.01
CA ASN A 94 1.75 -21.81 -10.16
C ASN A 94 0.49 -21.07 -10.67
N PRO A 95 0.51 -19.73 -10.78
CA PRO A 95 -0.58 -18.92 -11.30
C PRO A 95 -1.24 -19.45 -12.59
N ALA A 96 -0.45 -20.01 -13.51
CA ALA A 96 -0.93 -20.54 -14.79
C ALA A 96 -1.76 -21.83 -14.66
N GLY A 97 -1.59 -22.58 -13.57
CA GLY A 97 -2.34 -23.81 -13.29
C GLY A 97 -3.57 -23.59 -12.41
N ILE A 98 -3.86 -22.36 -11.98
CA ILE A 98 -5.05 -22.09 -11.17
C ILE A 98 -6.27 -22.05 -12.09
N GLN A 99 -7.33 -22.75 -11.70
CA GLN A 99 -8.54 -22.92 -12.49
C GLN A 99 -9.45 -21.66 -12.53
N TRP A 100 -8.92 -20.51 -12.92
CA TRP A 100 -9.71 -19.26 -12.94
C TRP A 100 -10.84 -19.32 -13.97
N LYS A 101 -10.54 -19.80 -15.17
CA LYS A 101 -11.52 -19.95 -16.25
C LYS A 101 -12.67 -20.87 -15.87
N GLU A 102 -12.39 -22.06 -15.31
CA GLU A 102 -13.46 -22.99 -14.91
C GLU A 102 -14.34 -22.42 -13.81
N ASN A 103 -13.79 -21.55 -12.94
CA ASN A 103 -14.55 -20.91 -11.87
C ASN A 103 -15.18 -19.57 -12.29
N GLY A 104 -15.00 -19.11 -13.53
CA GLY A 104 -15.57 -17.86 -14.06
C GLY A 104 -14.95 -16.59 -13.47
N VAL A 105 -13.69 -16.65 -13.05
CA VAL A 105 -12.95 -15.53 -12.46
C VAL A 105 -12.27 -14.70 -13.56
N ARG A 106 -12.70 -13.45 -13.73
CA ARG A 106 -12.13 -12.50 -14.71
C ARG A 106 -11.15 -11.49 -14.08
N LEU A 107 -11.35 -11.14 -12.81
CA LEU A 107 -10.47 -10.24 -12.04
C LEU A 107 -9.82 -11.02 -10.89
N VAL A 108 -8.49 -10.94 -10.80
CA VAL A 108 -7.71 -11.59 -9.73
C VAL A 108 -6.96 -10.55 -8.93
N VAL A 109 -7.00 -10.66 -7.59
CA VAL A 109 -6.10 -9.94 -6.68
C VAL A 109 -5.01 -10.89 -6.21
N ASP A 110 -3.76 -10.67 -6.62
CA ASP A 110 -2.62 -11.44 -6.10
C ASP A 110 -2.08 -10.81 -4.82
N THR A 111 -2.16 -11.56 -3.74
CA THR A 111 -1.69 -11.18 -2.40
C THR A 111 -0.56 -12.05 -1.88
N THR A 112 0.07 -12.84 -2.76
CA THR A 112 1.13 -13.79 -2.39
C THR A 112 2.43 -13.06 -2.04
N GLY A 113 2.68 -11.90 -2.66
CA GLY A 113 3.95 -11.18 -2.58
C GLY A 113 5.12 -11.89 -3.29
N VAL A 114 4.87 -13.01 -3.96
CA VAL A 114 5.89 -13.81 -4.67
C VAL A 114 6.00 -13.37 -6.13
N PHE A 115 4.86 -13.19 -6.79
CA PHE A 115 4.76 -12.87 -8.22
C PHE A 115 4.67 -11.37 -8.43
N THR A 116 5.82 -10.68 -8.37
CA THR A 116 5.88 -9.21 -8.41
C THR A 116 6.47 -8.64 -9.69
N ASP A 117 7.00 -9.48 -10.57
CA ASP A 117 7.63 -9.02 -11.81
C ASP A 117 6.61 -9.00 -12.96
N PRO A 118 6.23 -7.83 -13.50
CA PRO A 118 5.27 -7.73 -14.60
C PRO A 118 5.87 -8.15 -15.95
N THR A 119 7.19 -8.31 -16.03
CA THR A 119 7.91 -8.71 -17.27
C THR A 119 8.10 -10.22 -17.39
N ALA A 120 7.85 -10.98 -16.31
CA ALA A 120 8.05 -12.42 -16.31
C ALA A 120 6.98 -13.16 -17.13
N ASP A 121 7.43 -14.10 -17.97
CA ASP A 121 6.55 -14.93 -18.81
C ASP A 121 5.59 -15.77 -17.98
N GLY A 122 4.34 -15.86 -18.43
CA GLY A 122 3.30 -16.61 -17.73
C GLY A 122 3.64 -18.10 -17.53
N ASP A 123 4.32 -18.70 -18.52
CA ASP A 123 4.73 -20.11 -18.51
C ASP A 123 5.98 -20.38 -17.65
N SER A 124 6.44 -19.40 -16.88
CA SER A 124 7.60 -19.58 -16.01
C SER A 124 7.39 -20.80 -15.10
N PRO A 125 8.34 -21.76 -15.05
CA PRO A 125 8.24 -22.91 -14.14
C PRO A 125 8.16 -22.52 -12.66
N LYS A 126 8.66 -21.32 -12.31
CA LYS A 126 8.62 -20.77 -10.96
C LYS A 126 7.33 -19.99 -10.67
N GLY A 127 6.43 -19.87 -11.65
CA GLY A 127 5.23 -19.04 -11.62
C GLY A 127 5.53 -17.56 -11.88
N ALA A 128 4.58 -16.89 -12.51
CA ALA A 128 4.65 -15.46 -12.82
C ALA A 128 3.27 -14.82 -12.67
N LEU A 129 3.23 -13.50 -12.49
CA LEU A 129 1.99 -12.76 -12.34
C LEU A 129 1.08 -12.90 -13.58
N ARG A 130 1.71 -12.93 -14.77
CA ARG A 130 1.04 -13.19 -16.05
C ARG A 130 0.43 -14.59 -16.18
N GLY A 131 0.84 -15.54 -15.35
CA GLY A 131 0.24 -16.87 -15.34
C GLY A 131 -1.25 -16.83 -15.00
N HIS A 132 -1.70 -15.86 -14.18
CA HIS A 132 -3.14 -15.68 -13.95
C HIS A 132 -3.93 -15.36 -15.22
N VAL A 133 -3.31 -14.63 -16.16
CA VAL A 133 -3.93 -14.30 -17.45
C VAL A 133 -4.06 -15.55 -18.31
N GLN A 134 -3.03 -16.40 -18.33
CA GLN A 134 -3.07 -17.69 -19.02
C GLN A 134 -4.12 -18.64 -18.44
N ALA A 135 -4.30 -18.59 -17.12
CA ALA A 135 -5.35 -19.31 -16.40
C ALA A 135 -6.78 -18.79 -16.66
N GLY A 136 -6.93 -17.69 -17.41
CA GLY A 136 -8.21 -17.14 -17.86
C GLY A 136 -8.67 -15.86 -17.18
N ALA A 137 -7.86 -15.27 -16.29
CA ALA A 137 -8.14 -13.92 -15.79
C ALA A 137 -7.91 -12.88 -16.90
N GLU A 138 -8.70 -11.82 -16.93
CA GLU A 138 -8.55 -10.70 -17.86
C GLU A 138 -7.76 -9.55 -17.24
N LYS A 139 -7.87 -9.36 -15.93
CA LYS A 139 -7.16 -8.33 -15.16
C LYS A 139 -6.56 -8.92 -13.90
N VAL A 140 -5.35 -8.46 -13.55
CA VAL A 140 -4.64 -8.91 -12.35
C VAL A 140 -4.18 -7.69 -11.55
N LEU A 141 -4.71 -7.55 -10.34
CA LEU A 141 -4.31 -6.54 -9.37
C LEU A 141 -3.34 -7.14 -8.36
N LEU A 142 -2.10 -6.66 -8.34
CA LEU A 142 -1.07 -7.05 -7.39
C LEU A 142 -1.14 -6.17 -6.14
N SER A 143 -1.22 -6.79 -4.97
CA SER A 143 -1.22 -6.10 -3.66
C SER A 143 0.20 -5.71 -3.20
N ALA A 144 1.10 -5.37 -4.12
CA ALA A 144 2.48 -4.98 -3.86
C ALA A 144 3.06 -4.17 -5.03
N PRO A 145 4.18 -3.45 -4.84
CA PRO A 145 4.88 -2.79 -5.94
C PRO A 145 5.41 -3.82 -6.94
N PHE A 146 5.37 -3.47 -8.23
CA PHE A 146 6.11 -4.23 -9.24
C PHE A 146 7.61 -4.22 -8.95
N LYS A 147 8.26 -5.36 -9.21
CA LYS A 147 9.71 -5.56 -9.06
C LYS A 147 10.26 -6.28 -10.28
N ILE A 148 10.75 -5.49 -11.24
CA ILE A 148 11.45 -5.99 -12.42
C ILE A 148 12.82 -6.54 -11.98
N LYS A 149 13.03 -7.84 -12.17
CA LYS A 149 14.26 -8.52 -11.71
C LYS A 149 15.42 -8.34 -12.70
N ASN A 150 15.12 -8.28 -13.99
CA ASN A 150 16.12 -8.14 -15.04
C ASN A 150 16.44 -6.67 -15.28
N LYS A 151 17.70 -6.29 -15.07
CA LYS A 151 18.17 -4.91 -15.31
C LYS A 151 18.00 -4.54 -16.79
N GLY A 152 17.55 -3.31 -17.04
CA GLY A 152 17.38 -2.77 -18.38
C GLY A 152 16.01 -3.05 -19.02
N LEU A 153 15.15 -3.84 -18.37
CA LEU A 153 13.74 -3.93 -18.78
C LEU A 153 12.94 -2.79 -18.17
N GLU A 154 12.04 -2.24 -18.97
CA GLU A 154 11.11 -1.18 -18.58
C GLU A 154 9.74 -1.77 -18.18
N MET A 155 8.88 -0.92 -17.63
CA MET A 155 7.50 -1.30 -17.34
C MET A 155 6.79 -1.69 -18.67
N PRO A 156 6.17 -2.86 -18.77
CA PRO A 156 5.36 -3.22 -19.93
C PRO A 156 4.24 -2.21 -20.17
N ALA A 157 3.87 -1.98 -21.44
CA ALA A 157 2.81 -1.03 -21.80
C ALA A 157 1.43 -1.40 -21.23
N ASP A 158 1.19 -2.68 -20.94
CA ASP A 158 -0.04 -3.19 -20.33
C ASP A 158 0.02 -3.25 -18.79
N ALA A 159 1.07 -2.68 -18.16
CA ALA A 159 1.25 -2.65 -16.72
C ALA A 159 1.23 -1.22 -16.16
N VAL A 160 0.42 -0.99 -15.13
CA VAL A 160 0.26 0.33 -14.49
C VAL A 160 0.31 0.23 -12.97
N THR A 161 0.87 1.24 -12.31
CA THR A 161 0.80 1.38 -10.84
C THR A 161 -0.19 2.47 -10.50
N THR A 162 -1.19 2.16 -9.67
CA THR A 162 -2.22 3.14 -9.30
C THR A 162 -2.50 3.10 -7.80
N VAL A 163 -2.68 4.28 -7.20
CA VAL A 163 -3.22 4.46 -5.86
C VAL A 163 -4.61 5.11 -5.97
N MET A 164 -5.61 4.45 -5.39
CA MET A 164 -6.99 4.94 -5.38
C MET A 164 -7.07 6.30 -4.68
N GLY A 165 -7.69 7.30 -5.33
CA GLY A 165 -7.80 8.68 -4.87
C GLY A 165 -6.59 9.57 -5.20
N ILE A 166 -5.58 9.05 -5.90
CA ILE A 166 -4.39 9.82 -6.33
C ILE A 166 -4.28 9.83 -7.85
N ASN A 167 -4.14 8.64 -8.45
CA ASN A 167 -3.94 8.47 -9.89
C ASN A 167 -4.72 7.27 -10.44
N ASP A 168 -5.83 6.90 -9.80
CA ASP A 168 -6.69 5.80 -10.27
C ASP A 168 -7.24 6.01 -11.69
N GLY A 169 -7.34 7.26 -12.14
CA GLY A 169 -7.69 7.64 -13.52
C GLY A 169 -6.64 7.27 -14.57
N ASP A 170 -5.40 6.95 -14.19
CA ASP A 170 -4.36 6.50 -15.13
C ASP A 170 -4.64 5.09 -15.66
N PHE A 171 -5.54 4.34 -15.02
CA PHE A 171 -5.92 3.03 -15.50
C PHE A 171 -6.82 3.12 -16.72
N ASN A 172 -6.32 2.62 -17.85
CA ASN A 172 -7.12 2.37 -19.04
C ASN A 172 -7.52 0.88 -19.12
N PRO A 173 -8.82 0.53 -19.00
CA PRO A 173 -9.29 -0.86 -19.07
C PRO A 173 -9.03 -1.53 -20.42
N SER A 174 -8.90 -0.79 -21.53
CA SER A 174 -8.60 -1.38 -22.84
C SER A 174 -7.13 -1.74 -23.03
N GLN A 175 -6.23 -1.17 -22.22
CA GLN A 175 -4.78 -1.34 -22.36
C GLN A 175 -4.16 -2.13 -21.20
N HIS A 176 -4.53 -1.79 -19.95
CA HIS A 176 -3.83 -2.29 -18.79
C HIS A 176 -4.40 -3.62 -18.31
N THR A 177 -3.56 -4.64 -18.28
CA THR A 177 -3.89 -6.01 -17.83
C THR A 177 -3.34 -6.27 -16.43
N LEU A 178 -2.15 -5.74 -16.15
CA LEU A 178 -1.48 -5.86 -14.85
C LEU A 178 -1.54 -4.54 -14.11
N ILE A 179 -2.04 -4.55 -12.89
CA ILE A 179 -2.18 -3.36 -12.06
C ILE A 179 -1.43 -3.60 -10.77
N SER A 180 -0.61 -2.66 -10.33
CA SER A 180 -0.03 -2.66 -8.98
C SER A 180 -0.77 -1.65 -8.11
N ALA A 181 -1.20 -2.09 -6.93
CA ALA A 181 -1.75 -1.21 -5.88
C ALA A 181 -0.65 -0.54 -5.03
N ALA A 182 0.58 -0.46 -5.55
CA ALA A 182 1.75 0.06 -4.86
C ALA A 182 2.01 -0.66 -3.51
N SER A 183 2.41 0.10 -2.48
CA SER A 183 2.64 -0.41 -1.11
C SER A 183 1.91 0.47 -0.11
N CYS A 184 1.64 -0.05 1.10
CA CYS A 184 1.02 0.72 2.18
C CYS A 184 1.75 2.05 2.48
N THR A 185 3.08 2.05 2.50
CA THR A 185 3.87 3.29 2.67
C THR A 185 3.71 4.24 1.50
N THR A 186 3.74 3.75 0.25
CA THR A 186 3.52 4.60 -0.95
C THR A 186 2.12 5.20 -0.94
N THR A 187 1.10 4.41 -0.57
CA THR A 187 -0.29 4.85 -0.44
C THR A 187 -0.40 6.01 0.56
N CYS A 188 0.04 5.83 1.80
CA CYS A 188 0.02 6.89 2.82
C CYS A 188 0.83 8.13 2.36
N LEU A 189 2.06 7.93 1.90
CA LEU A 189 2.93 9.03 1.44
C LEU A 189 2.32 9.83 0.28
N SER A 190 1.60 9.18 -0.64
CA SER A 190 0.96 9.87 -1.76
C SER A 190 -0.09 10.87 -1.25
N PHE A 191 -0.86 10.49 -0.23
CA PHE A 191 -1.82 11.39 0.44
C PHE A 191 -1.15 12.46 1.31
N MET A 192 0.09 12.27 1.76
CA MET A 192 0.85 13.35 2.40
C MET A 192 1.39 14.36 1.38
N ILE A 193 1.85 13.90 0.22
CA ILE A 193 2.52 14.75 -0.78
C ILE A 193 1.53 15.48 -1.67
N LYS A 194 0.53 14.78 -2.22
CA LYS A 194 -0.37 15.32 -3.25
C LYS A 194 -1.07 16.63 -2.84
N PRO A 195 -1.64 16.76 -1.61
CA PRO A 195 -2.31 18.01 -1.22
C PRO A 195 -1.37 19.22 -1.22
N LEU A 196 -0.14 19.04 -0.74
CA LEU A 196 0.85 20.11 -0.71
C LEU A 196 1.38 20.42 -2.10
N LEU A 197 1.60 19.39 -2.92
CA LEU A 197 2.04 19.53 -4.30
C LEU A 197 1.02 20.30 -5.14
N ASP A 198 -0.27 19.96 -5.01
CA ASP A 198 -1.37 20.61 -5.72
C ASP A 198 -1.52 22.08 -5.33
N HIS A 199 -1.25 22.39 -4.06
CA HIS A 199 -1.35 23.76 -3.55
C HIS A 199 -0.13 24.63 -3.92
N PHE A 200 1.08 24.13 -3.71
CA PHE A 200 2.31 24.91 -3.88
C PHE A 200 2.90 24.84 -5.29
N GLY A 201 2.60 23.78 -6.03
CA GLY A 201 3.27 23.44 -7.28
C GLY A 201 4.63 22.75 -7.06
N ALA A 202 5.04 21.93 -8.02
CA ALA A 202 6.29 21.16 -7.96
C ALA A 202 7.54 22.04 -7.83
N ASP A 203 7.54 23.22 -8.46
CA ASP A 203 8.69 24.14 -8.46
C ASP A 203 9.03 24.70 -7.08
N ARG A 204 8.08 24.71 -6.14
CA ARG A 204 8.35 25.13 -4.76
C ARG A 204 9.00 24.03 -3.92
N PHE A 205 8.97 22.78 -4.35
CA PHE A 205 9.59 21.67 -3.62
C PHE A 205 11.07 21.59 -3.96
N LEU A 206 11.93 22.01 -3.04
CA LEU A 206 13.37 21.92 -3.24
C LEU A 206 13.90 20.51 -2.99
N SER A 207 13.39 19.87 -1.94
CA SER A 207 13.67 18.47 -1.62
C SER A 207 12.69 17.96 -0.58
N ALA A 208 12.59 16.64 -0.48
CA ALA A 208 11.80 15.98 0.54
C ALA A 208 12.54 14.74 1.06
N SER A 209 12.28 14.36 2.30
CA SER A 209 12.75 13.10 2.85
C SER A 209 11.71 12.52 3.78
N MET A 210 11.68 11.20 3.91
CA MET A 210 10.82 10.56 4.89
C MET A 210 11.46 9.36 5.56
N VAL A 211 11.01 9.12 6.78
CA VAL A 211 11.24 7.88 7.50
C VAL A 211 9.88 7.28 7.82
N THR A 212 9.68 6.03 7.44
CA THR A 212 8.54 5.26 7.96
C THR A 212 8.95 4.43 9.17
N VAL A 213 8.33 4.72 10.32
CA VAL A 213 8.35 3.85 11.50
C VAL A 213 7.24 2.84 11.31
N HIS A 214 7.62 1.64 10.93
CA HIS A 214 6.71 0.66 10.35
C HIS A 214 6.55 -0.55 11.27
N ALA A 215 5.30 -0.94 11.49
CA ALA A 215 4.96 -2.17 12.20
C ALA A 215 5.60 -3.41 11.55
N ALA A 216 5.66 -4.48 12.32
CA ALA A 216 6.17 -5.78 11.90
C ALA A 216 5.37 -6.33 10.71
N THR A 217 6.04 -7.13 9.88
CA THR A 217 5.41 -7.85 8.77
C THR A 217 5.88 -9.30 8.77
N GLY A 218 5.22 -10.16 7.98
CA GLY A 218 5.63 -11.57 7.83
C GLY A 218 7.03 -11.79 7.23
N SER A 219 7.74 -10.72 6.83
CA SER A 219 9.12 -10.82 6.34
C SER A 219 10.19 -10.76 7.46
N GLN A 220 9.83 -10.29 8.66
CA GLN A 220 10.73 -10.28 9.82
C GLN A 220 10.69 -11.63 10.54
N GLN A 221 11.76 -11.94 11.29
CA GLN A 221 11.85 -13.20 12.03
C GLN A 221 11.39 -13.02 13.49
N VAL A 222 10.72 -14.04 14.03
CA VAL A 222 10.36 -14.10 15.47
C VAL A 222 11.61 -14.23 16.33
N LEU A 223 12.53 -15.11 15.95
CA LEU A 223 13.83 -15.31 16.57
C LEU A 223 14.93 -15.20 15.52
N ASP A 224 16.16 -14.99 15.96
CA ASP A 224 17.32 -14.90 15.08
C ASP A 224 17.45 -16.16 14.20
N ARG A 225 17.64 -15.96 12.89
CA ARG A 225 17.75 -17.05 11.90
C ARG A 225 18.84 -16.76 10.89
N LEU A 226 19.54 -17.80 10.41
CA LEU A 226 20.49 -17.63 9.31
C LEU A 226 19.86 -16.99 8.06
N PRO A 227 20.58 -16.08 7.38
CA PRO A 227 20.14 -15.48 6.12
C PRO A 227 20.05 -16.51 5.00
N ASN A 228 19.19 -16.22 4.03
CA ASN A 228 19.18 -16.96 2.76
C ASN A 228 20.47 -16.65 1.98
N ALA A 229 20.90 -17.58 1.13
CA ALA A 229 22.03 -17.36 0.24
C ALA A 229 21.82 -16.08 -0.62
N GLY A 230 22.86 -15.23 -0.67
CA GLY A 230 22.83 -13.97 -1.43
C GLY A 230 22.10 -12.80 -0.74
N ALA A 231 21.63 -12.96 0.51
CA ALA A 231 21.06 -11.85 1.26
C ALA A 231 22.12 -10.80 1.58
N THR A 232 21.83 -9.53 1.25
CA THR A 232 22.73 -8.39 1.51
C THR A 232 22.34 -7.61 2.76
N ASP A 233 21.06 -7.59 3.13
CA ASP A 233 20.57 -6.97 4.37
C ASP A 233 20.35 -8.04 5.46
N LEU A 234 21.36 -8.23 6.30
CA LEU A 234 21.36 -9.24 7.37
C LEU A 234 20.55 -8.82 8.59
N ARG A 235 20.08 -7.58 8.68
CA ARG A 235 19.36 -7.09 9.87
C ARG A 235 17.97 -7.71 10.00
N LYS A 236 17.34 -8.05 8.86
CA LYS A 236 16.00 -8.68 8.79
C LYS A 236 15.94 -10.08 9.39
N ASN A 237 17.12 -10.67 9.63
CA ASN A 237 17.28 -11.98 10.23
C ASN A 237 17.27 -11.96 11.75
N ARG A 238 17.28 -10.78 12.37
CA ARG A 238 17.20 -10.60 13.82
C ARG A 238 15.74 -10.59 14.29
N SER A 239 15.52 -11.02 15.53
CA SER A 239 14.22 -11.03 16.21
C SER A 239 13.50 -9.68 16.14
N ILE A 240 12.24 -9.67 15.72
CA ILE A 240 11.42 -8.46 15.65
C ILE A 240 10.93 -7.97 17.03
N PHE A 241 10.82 -8.84 18.03
CA PHE A 241 10.17 -8.50 19.30
C PHE A 241 10.96 -7.52 20.18
N ASN A 242 12.26 -7.38 19.95
CA ASN A 242 13.16 -6.62 20.81
C ASN A 242 14.19 -5.80 20.03
N ASN A 243 13.93 -5.52 18.74
CA ASN A 243 14.82 -4.73 17.91
C ASN A 243 14.08 -3.61 17.18
N ILE A 244 14.82 -2.53 16.94
CA ILE A 244 14.51 -1.49 15.97
C ILE A 244 15.36 -1.79 14.72
N ILE A 245 14.73 -2.20 13.62
CA ILE A 245 15.44 -2.75 12.46
C ILE A 245 15.38 -1.75 11.29
N LEU A 246 16.52 -1.13 11.00
CA LEU A 246 16.67 -0.30 9.81
C LEU A 246 16.51 -1.13 8.53
N THR A 247 15.84 -0.59 7.52
CA THR A 247 15.71 -1.23 6.22
C THR A 247 15.41 -0.22 5.11
N THR A 248 15.68 -0.63 3.86
CA THR A 248 15.35 0.19 2.70
C THR A 248 13.87 0.08 2.37
N THR A 249 13.33 1.15 1.78
CA THR A 249 11.97 1.19 1.24
C THR A 249 11.99 1.52 -0.25
N GLY A 250 11.03 0.96 -0.98
CA GLY A 250 10.82 1.27 -2.41
C GLY A 250 10.02 2.56 -2.64
N ALA A 251 9.53 3.21 -1.58
CA ALA A 251 8.61 4.34 -1.68
C ALA A 251 9.14 5.47 -2.56
N ALA A 252 10.43 5.81 -2.47
CA ALA A 252 11.03 6.85 -3.32
C ALA A 252 11.02 6.52 -4.81
N LYS A 253 11.11 5.25 -5.18
CA LYS A 253 11.03 4.81 -6.58
C LYS A 253 9.59 4.64 -7.06
N ALA A 254 8.67 4.35 -6.15
CA ALA A 254 7.27 4.11 -6.47
C ALA A 254 6.45 5.41 -6.56
N LEU A 255 6.78 6.42 -5.77
CA LEU A 255 6.05 7.68 -5.75
C LEU A 255 6.00 8.37 -7.12
N PRO A 256 7.09 8.43 -7.92
CA PRO A 256 7.05 9.01 -9.27
C PRO A 256 6.21 8.22 -10.29
N LEU A 257 5.78 7.00 -9.96
CA LEU A 257 4.86 6.21 -10.80
C LEU A 257 3.40 6.62 -10.58
N VAL A 258 3.10 7.30 -9.48
CA VAL A 258 1.74 7.73 -9.09
C VAL A 258 1.60 9.24 -8.97
N ILE A 259 2.71 9.96 -8.78
CA ILE A 259 2.79 11.42 -8.78
C ILE A 259 4.01 11.79 -9.66
N PRO A 260 3.85 11.91 -10.99
CA PRO A 260 4.96 12.08 -11.93
C PRO A 260 5.89 13.26 -11.65
N GLU A 261 5.38 14.33 -11.03
CA GLU A 261 6.13 15.52 -10.60
C GLU A 261 7.24 15.17 -9.61
N MET A 262 7.10 14.07 -8.85
CA MET A 262 8.14 13.61 -7.92
C MET A 262 9.41 13.10 -8.63
N LYS A 263 9.43 13.02 -9.97
CA LYS A 263 10.66 12.74 -10.74
C LYS A 263 11.68 13.88 -10.65
N SER A 264 11.22 15.14 -10.54
CA SER A 264 12.11 16.31 -10.49
C SER A 264 12.49 16.72 -9.07
N ILE A 265 11.81 16.18 -8.05
CA ILE A 265 12.02 16.54 -6.65
C ILE A 265 12.99 15.54 -6.03
N GLY A 266 14.11 16.04 -5.49
CA GLY A 266 15.07 15.21 -4.76
C GLY A 266 14.42 14.57 -3.54
N PHE A 267 14.29 13.24 -3.53
CA PHE A 267 13.54 12.51 -2.50
C PHE A 267 14.32 11.35 -1.88
N ILE A 268 14.39 11.32 -0.55
CA ILE A 268 15.00 10.24 0.23
C ILE A 268 13.92 9.51 1.03
N ALA A 269 13.94 8.19 1.04
CA ALA A 269 12.98 7.40 1.80
C ALA A 269 13.69 6.27 2.55
N GLU A 270 13.48 6.24 3.86
CA GLU A 270 14.04 5.24 4.77
C GLU A 270 12.92 4.53 5.54
N SER A 271 13.21 3.34 6.06
CA SER A 271 12.26 2.57 6.86
C SER A 271 12.92 1.99 8.11
N VAL A 272 12.16 1.99 9.20
CA VAL A 272 12.53 1.44 10.48
C VAL A 272 11.43 0.49 10.91
N ARG A 273 11.75 -0.76 11.22
CA ARG A 273 10.78 -1.74 11.76
C ARG A 273 10.82 -1.72 13.28
N ILE A 274 9.63 -1.76 13.89
CA ILE A 274 9.45 -1.76 15.34
C ILE A 274 8.57 -2.93 15.80
N PRO A 275 8.62 -3.34 17.08
CA PRO A 275 7.82 -4.44 17.64
C PRO A 275 6.35 -4.06 17.87
N THR A 276 5.65 -3.61 16.83
CA THR A 276 4.20 -3.40 16.83
C THR A 276 3.53 -4.26 15.76
N ASN A 277 2.28 -4.68 15.98
CA ASN A 277 1.59 -5.62 15.10
C ASN A 277 1.06 -4.95 13.83
N THR A 278 0.45 -3.78 13.98
CA THR A 278 0.06 -2.87 12.90
C THR A 278 0.04 -1.45 13.46
N GLY A 279 -0.20 -0.49 12.59
CA GLY A 279 -0.14 0.93 12.90
C GLY A 279 1.26 1.48 12.73
N SER A 280 1.45 2.15 11.60
CA SER A 280 2.72 2.70 11.17
C SER A 280 2.62 4.22 11.06
N LEU A 281 3.77 4.87 11.08
CA LEU A 281 3.91 6.33 11.02
C LEU A 281 4.87 6.70 9.88
N ILE A 282 4.57 7.75 9.15
CA ILE A 282 5.51 8.45 8.28
C ILE A 282 5.85 9.79 8.93
N VAL A 283 7.15 10.05 9.07
CA VAL A 283 7.70 11.38 9.35
C VAL A 283 8.20 11.93 8.02
N LEU A 284 7.47 12.90 7.47
CA LEU A 284 7.80 13.56 6.22
C LEU A 284 8.45 14.91 6.50
N VAL A 285 9.64 15.11 5.96
CA VAL A 285 10.38 16.38 6.00
C VAL A 285 10.37 16.97 4.60
N LEU A 286 10.01 18.24 4.49
CA LEU A 286 9.88 18.96 3.23
C LEU A 286 10.71 20.24 3.32
N ASN A 287 11.45 20.56 2.27
CA ASN A 287 12.07 21.87 2.11
C ASN A 287 11.34 22.60 0.99
N LEU A 288 10.59 23.63 1.36
CA LEU A 288 9.74 24.40 0.46
C LEU A 288 10.34 25.79 0.27
N GLN A 289 10.47 26.24 -0.97
CA GLN A 289 10.89 27.59 -1.27
C GLN A 289 9.77 28.58 -0.92
N ASP A 290 10.10 29.56 -0.07
CA ASP A 290 9.20 30.66 0.24
C ASP A 290 9.29 31.75 -0.84
N GLU A 291 8.26 32.60 -0.92
CA GLU A 291 8.31 33.79 -1.77
C GLU A 291 9.23 34.87 -1.17
N SER A 292 9.20 35.01 0.15
CA SER A 292 10.01 35.97 0.90
C SER A 292 10.17 35.55 2.37
N MET A 293 11.17 36.12 3.05
CA MET A 293 11.33 35.96 4.50
C MET A 293 10.20 36.61 5.31
N GLU A 294 9.47 37.55 4.74
CA GLU A 294 8.38 38.29 5.41
C GLU A 294 7.07 37.48 5.43
N SER A 295 6.90 36.58 4.46
CA SER A 295 5.71 35.71 4.34
C SER A 295 6.10 34.23 4.24
N PRO A 296 6.73 33.66 5.29
CA PRO A 296 7.10 32.26 5.26
C PRO A 296 5.88 31.34 5.33
N ILE A 297 6.02 30.14 4.78
CA ILE A 297 5.08 29.04 4.98
C ILE A 297 5.05 28.71 6.47
N LYS A 298 3.86 28.74 7.06
CA LYS A 298 3.65 28.46 8.48
C LYS A 298 2.80 27.22 8.66
N ARG A 299 2.95 26.55 9.80
CA ARG A 299 2.11 25.42 10.24
C ARG A 299 0.62 25.60 9.91
N LYS A 300 0.06 26.79 10.19
CA LYS A 300 -1.37 27.07 9.94
C LYS A 300 -1.76 26.84 8.47
N LEU A 301 -0.90 27.23 7.53
CA LEU A 301 -1.14 27.04 6.09
C LEU A 301 -1.01 25.57 5.70
N VAL A 302 0.05 24.89 6.15
CA VAL A 302 0.24 23.45 5.91
C VAL A 302 -0.97 22.66 6.41
N ASN A 303 -1.41 22.94 7.64
CA ASN A 303 -2.58 22.28 8.23
C ASN A 303 -3.88 22.61 7.51
N SER A 304 -4.07 23.86 7.03
CA SER A 304 -5.29 24.20 6.28
C SER A 304 -5.38 23.45 4.95
N ILE A 305 -4.25 23.26 4.26
CA ILE A 305 -4.21 22.48 3.00
C ILE A 305 -4.70 21.05 3.23
N TYR A 306 -4.17 20.37 4.25
CA TYR A 306 -4.62 19.01 4.58
C TYR A 306 -6.07 18.97 5.05
N ARG A 307 -6.49 19.91 5.89
CA ARG A 307 -7.87 20.00 6.37
C ARG A 307 -8.86 20.21 5.22
N ASP A 308 -8.51 21.02 4.23
CA ASP A 308 -9.35 21.27 3.06
C ASP A 308 -9.36 20.08 2.10
N TYR A 309 -8.24 19.40 1.94
CA TYR A 309 -8.16 18.16 1.15
C TYR A 309 -9.01 17.04 1.78
N ALA A 310 -8.97 16.89 3.12
CA ALA A 310 -9.75 15.90 3.87
C ALA A 310 -11.27 16.04 3.68
N LYS A 311 -11.78 17.26 3.42
CA LYS A 311 -13.20 17.50 3.14
C LYS A 311 -13.68 16.84 1.84
N ASN A 312 -12.77 16.66 0.89
CA ASN A 312 -13.07 16.18 -0.46
C ASN A 312 -12.49 14.79 -0.75
N SER A 313 -11.62 14.27 0.11
CA SER A 313 -11.01 12.95 -0.03
C SER A 313 -11.29 12.09 1.19
N ARG A 314 -12.07 11.02 0.99
CA ARG A 314 -12.33 10.01 2.04
C ARG A 314 -11.10 9.20 2.47
N TYR A 315 -9.98 9.35 1.77
CA TYR A 315 -8.74 8.62 2.02
C TYR A 315 -7.74 9.43 2.84
N LEU A 316 -7.96 10.72 3.04
CA LEU A 316 -7.13 11.54 3.92
C LEU A 316 -7.98 12.01 5.08
N GLU A 317 -7.50 11.70 6.28
CA GLU A 317 -8.04 12.27 7.50
C GLU A 317 -7.08 13.32 8.04
N TYR A 318 -7.63 14.42 8.54
CA TYR A 318 -6.89 15.41 9.28
C TYR A 318 -7.42 15.43 10.71
N SER A 319 -6.53 15.31 11.69
CA SER A 319 -6.89 15.36 13.10
C SER A 319 -5.97 16.29 13.89
N ASP A 320 -6.53 16.95 14.89
CA ASP A 320 -5.79 17.71 15.91
C ASP A 320 -5.69 16.89 17.23
N GLU A 321 -6.18 15.65 17.26
CA GLU A 321 -6.10 14.73 18.40
C GLU A 321 -4.73 14.05 18.48
N GLN A 322 -4.19 13.90 19.70
CA GLN A 322 -2.88 13.32 19.96
C GLN A 322 -2.92 11.78 19.88
N HIS A 323 -2.78 11.23 18.67
CA HIS A 323 -2.84 9.79 18.48
C HIS A 323 -1.55 9.05 18.85
N VAL A 324 -1.71 7.78 19.21
CA VAL A 324 -0.67 6.76 19.18
C VAL A 324 -1.00 5.65 18.19
N SER A 325 -0.06 4.74 17.93
CA SER A 325 -0.20 3.72 16.87
C SER A 325 -1.43 2.82 17.00
N THR A 326 -1.97 2.64 18.21
CA THR A 326 -3.14 1.78 18.44
C THR A 326 -4.46 2.43 18.04
N ASP A 327 -4.53 3.76 18.04
CA ASP A 327 -5.79 4.50 17.83
C ASP A 327 -6.23 4.44 16.37
N ILE A 328 -5.29 4.22 15.45
CA ILE A 328 -5.53 4.14 14.01
C ILE A 328 -5.83 2.70 13.53
N ILE A 329 -5.67 1.70 14.39
CA ILE A 329 -5.82 0.29 14.01
C ILE A 329 -7.29 0.01 13.68
N GLY A 330 -7.53 -0.49 12.47
CA GLY A 330 -8.89 -0.79 12.00
C GLY A 330 -9.72 0.44 11.64
N MET A 331 -9.15 1.65 11.72
CA MET A 331 -9.80 2.87 11.26
C MET A 331 -10.14 2.74 9.77
N PRO A 332 -11.42 2.87 9.37
CA PRO A 332 -11.81 2.58 8.01
C PRO A 332 -11.42 3.71 7.05
N PHE A 333 -10.99 3.34 5.85
CA PHE A 333 -10.78 4.20 4.67
C PHE A 333 -9.59 5.18 4.70
N ALA A 334 -9.13 5.65 5.86
CA ALA A 334 -8.03 6.59 5.93
C ALA A 334 -6.72 5.97 5.43
N ALA A 335 -6.29 6.34 4.23
CA ALA A 335 -4.98 6.01 3.68
C ALA A 335 -3.86 6.68 4.48
N ALA A 336 -4.10 7.91 4.94
CA ALA A 336 -3.25 8.69 5.82
C ALA A 336 -4.10 9.47 6.83
N VAL A 337 -3.68 9.46 8.10
CA VAL A 337 -4.24 10.31 9.16
C VAL A 337 -3.18 11.34 9.52
N ILE A 338 -3.36 12.58 9.07
CA ILE A 338 -2.45 13.70 9.31
C ILE A 338 -2.58 14.17 10.76
N GLU A 339 -1.47 14.13 11.48
CA GLU A 339 -1.34 14.60 12.86
C GLU A 339 -1.06 16.11 12.85
N GLY A 340 -2.14 16.89 12.79
CA GLY A 340 -2.10 18.35 12.71
C GLY A 340 -1.51 19.00 13.97
N SER A 341 -1.60 18.32 15.11
CA SER A 341 -1.07 18.76 16.40
C SER A 341 0.48 18.79 16.45
N GLU A 342 1.14 17.97 15.62
CA GLU A 342 2.60 17.79 15.56
C GLU A 342 3.24 18.37 14.29
N THR A 343 2.49 19.09 13.45
CA THR A 343 3.13 19.76 12.31
C THR A 343 4.06 20.88 12.78
N HIS A 344 5.29 20.88 12.28
CA HIS A 344 6.31 21.88 12.61
C HIS A 344 6.84 22.56 11.35
N THR A 345 7.14 23.86 11.46
CA THR A 345 7.75 24.64 10.38
C THR A 345 8.90 25.47 10.93
N ARG A 346 10.02 25.51 10.22
CA ARG A 346 11.17 26.38 10.53
C ARG A 346 11.70 27.00 9.25
N THR A 347 11.72 28.33 9.21
CA THR A 347 12.23 29.10 8.07
C THR A 347 13.69 29.49 8.29
N GLY A 348 14.46 29.45 7.22
CA GLY A 348 15.81 30.01 7.13
C GLY A 348 16.12 30.44 5.69
N SER A 349 17.36 30.83 5.44
CA SER A 349 17.84 31.10 4.08
C SER A 349 18.89 30.08 3.64
N ILE A 350 18.76 29.58 2.42
CA ILE A 350 19.80 28.80 1.74
C ILE A 350 20.66 29.77 0.94
N LYS A 351 21.97 29.75 1.16
CA LYS A 351 22.95 30.58 0.45
C LYS A 351 23.42 29.88 -0.82
N VAL A 352 23.06 30.42 -1.98
CA VAL A 352 23.46 29.92 -3.31
C VAL A 352 24.62 30.75 -3.83
N ASN A 353 25.78 30.13 -4.05
CA ASN A 353 26.96 30.81 -4.59
C ASN A 353 26.85 30.96 -6.12
N LEU A 354 26.61 32.18 -6.58
CA LEU A 354 26.41 32.49 -8.01
C LEU A 354 27.70 32.42 -8.83
N ALA A 355 28.88 32.56 -8.21
CA ALA A 355 30.15 32.42 -8.91
C ALA A 355 30.35 31.00 -9.46
N LYS A 356 29.73 29.99 -8.83
CA LYS A 356 29.74 28.61 -9.33
C LYS A 356 28.84 28.38 -10.55
N LEU A 357 27.95 29.33 -10.87
CA LEU A 357 27.01 29.25 -12.00
C LEU A 357 27.49 30.05 -13.22
N GLY A 358 28.70 30.63 -13.16
CA GLY A 358 29.24 31.47 -14.25
C GLY A 358 28.59 32.86 -14.33
N CYS A 359 27.73 33.24 -13.37
CA CYS A 359 27.13 34.55 -13.29
C CYS A 359 28.09 35.53 -12.60
N ASN A 360 28.83 36.31 -13.38
CA ASN A 360 29.78 37.33 -12.88
C ASN A 360 29.16 38.74 -12.73
N ILE A 361 27.83 38.85 -12.73
CA ILE A 361 27.11 40.13 -12.62
C ILE A 361 26.22 40.07 -11.36
N GLY A 362 26.56 40.86 -10.34
CA GLY A 362 25.79 40.97 -9.09
C GLY A 362 26.47 40.37 -7.85
N PRO A 363 25.77 40.27 -6.71
CA PRO A 363 26.33 39.72 -5.47
C PRO A 363 26.79 38.28 -5.66
N THR A 364 27.89 37.89 -5.00
CA THR A 364 28.48 36.54 -5.15
C THR A 364 27.61 35.42 -4.57
N THR A 365 26.65 35.76 -3.72
CA THR A 365 25.75 34.83 -3.04
C THR A 365 24.32 35.35 -3.09
N LEU A 366 23.38 34.49 -3.48
CA LEU A 366 21.94 34.71 -3.39
C LEU A 366 21.40 34.00 -2.16
N GLU A 367 20.55 34.67 -1.38
CA GLU A 367 19.84 34.04 -0.27
C GLU A 367 18.41 33.66 -0.70
N VAL A 368 18.12 32.36 -0.70
CA VAL A 368 16.80 31.83 -1.05
C VAL A 368 16.07 31.51 0.25
N PRO A 369 14.91 32.12 0.53
CA PRO A 369 14.13 31.81 1.73
C PRO A 369 13.49 30.42 1.58
N VAL A 370 13.65 29.60 2.61
CA VAL A 370 13.19 28.20 2.62
C VAL A 370 12.58 27.87 3.96
N THR A 371 11.39 27.29 3.90
CA THR A 371 10.72 26.69 5.04
C THR A 371 10.91 25.19 5.01
N GLN A 372 11.53 24.67 6.08
CA GLN A 372 11.50 23.27 6.38
C GLN A 372 10.21 22.95 7.15
N ALA A 373 9.40 22.03 6.63
CA ALA A 373 8.21 21.52 7.29
C ALA A 373 8.41 20.05 7.68
N VAL A 374 7.92 19.67 8.87
CA VAL A 374 7.83 18.29 9.32
C VAL A 374 6.35 17.97 9.52
N VAL A 375 5.88 16.95 8.82
CA VAL A 375 4.49 16.48 8.83
C VAL A 375 4.47 15.01 9.21
N TYR A 376 3.55 14.64 10.08
CA TYR A 376 3.38 13.28 10.58
C TYR A 376 2.08 12.71 10.03
N ALA A 377 2.12 11.47 9.55
CA ALA A 377 0.91 10.75 9.18
C ALA A 377 0.93 9.31 9.65
N TRP A 378 -0.14 8.92 10.33
CA TRP A 378 -0.39 7.55 10.72
C TRP A 378 -1.09 6.78 9.60
N TYR A 379 -0.89 5.47 9.56
CA TYR A 379 -1.64 4.58 8.68
C TYR A 379 -1.64 3.15 9.22
N ASP A 380 -2.81 2.50 9.17
CA ASP A 380 -2.91 1.06 9.41
C ASP A 380 -2.36 0.31 8.18
N ASN A 381 -1.10 -0.11 8.25
CA ASN A 381 -0.41 -0.76 7.13
C ASN A 381 -1.05 -2.08 6.65
N GLU A 382 -2.12 -2.57 7.27
CA GLU A 382 -2.86 -3.76 6.86
C GLU A 382 -4.32 -3.45 6.52
N LEU A 383 -5.28 -3.57 7.46
CA LEU A 383 -6.71 -3.55 7.17
C LEU A 383 -7.27 -2.14 7.01
N GLY A 384 -7.12 -1.29 8.05
CA GLY A 384 -7.77 0.01 8.14
C GLY A 384 -7.48 0.93 6.95
N SER A 385 -6.22 0.94 6.49
CA SER A 385 -5.76 1.73 5.34
C SER A 385 -5.58 0.84 4.10
N TYR A 386 -4.48 0.10 4.01
CA TYR A 386 -4.01 -0.46 2.74
C TYR A 386 -5.00 -1.42 2.07
N THR A 387 -5.57 -2.36 2.84
CA THR A 387 -6.51 -3.35 2.32
C THR A 387 -7.82 -2.71 1.89
N ASN A 388 -8.29 -1.69 2.61
CA ASN A 388 -9.49 -0.96 2.22
C ASN A 388 -9.29 -0.19 0.92
N VAL A 389 -8.15 0.49 0.75
CA VAL A 389 -7.79 1.18 -0.49
C VAL A 389 -7.62 0.19 -1.65
N LEU A 390 -6.99 -0.96 -1.42
CA LEU A 390 -6.88 -2.06 -2.38
C LEU A 390 -8.26 -2.60 -2.78
N GLY A 391 -9.16 -2.77 -1.82
CA GLY A 391 -10.52 -3.24 -2.03
C GLY A 391 -11.36 -2.27 -2.85
N ASP A 392 -11.27 -0.97 -2.57
CA ASP A 392 -11.87 0.10 -3.38
C ASP A 392 -11.35 0.05 -4.80
N ARG A 393 -10.03 -0.13 -4.96
CA ARG A 393 -9.42 -0.24 -6.28
C ARG A 393 -9.91 -1.47 -7.05
N THR A 394 -10.05 -2.59 -6.36
CA THR A 394 -10.56 -3.85 -6.93
C THR A 394 -11.98 -3.66 -7.45
N VAL A 395 -12.86 -3.00 -6.68
CA VAL A 395 -14.24 -2.68 -7.10
C VAL A 395 -14.24 -1.72 -8.29
N SER A 396 -13.47 -0.64 -8.24
CA SER A 396 -13.35 0.34 -9.33
C SER A 396 -12.91 -0.29 -10.66
N ILE A 397 -11.97 -1.24 -10.63
CA ILE A 397 -11.56 -1.99 -11.83
C ILE A 397 -12.70 -2.90 -12.30
N ALA A 398 -13.36 -3.62 -11.39
CA ALA A 398 -14.46 -4.52 -11.74
C ALA A 398 -15.62 -3.78 -12.42
N GLU A 399 -15.97 -2.57 -11.96
CA GLU A 399 -17.02 -1.73 -12.55
C GLU A 399 -16.68 -1.27 -13.98
N GLN A 400 -15.39 -1.10 -14.29
CA GLN A 400 -14.92 -0.75 -15.64
C GLN A 400 -14.72 -1.96 -16.57
N MET A 401 -14.91 -3.19 -16.07
CA MET A 401 -14.82 -4.44 -16.85
C MET A 401 -16.19 -4.98 -17.30
N ILE A 402 -17.28 -4.37 -16.81
CA ILE A 402 -18.67 -4.62 -17.22
C ILE A 402 -18.92 -3.86 -18.52
#